data_AF-B8DS89-F1
#
_entry.id   AF-B8DS89-F1
#
_cell.length_a   1.000
_cell.length_b   1.000
_cell.length_c   1.000
_cell.angle_alpha   90.00
_cell.angle_beta   90.00
_cell.angle_gamma   90.00
#
_symmetry.space_group_name_H-M   'P 1'
#
loop_
_entity.id
_entity.type
_entity.pdbx_description
1 polymer ?
#
loop_
_entity_poly.entity_id
_entity_poly.type
_entity_poly.pdbx_seq_one_letter_code
_entity_poly.pdbx_strand_id
1 'polypeptide(L)'
;MFKKLRALWNELRERRRHSREIAPRTIRNLAAELRELAEIAERVAPVDAETLVRLRRIRHEMNDLMDLTRRPEFHRIPAQRRLDLHNGIQRTREQILESAQAAPTPTPRLQ
;
A
#
# COMPACT_ATOMS: atom_id res chain seq x y z
N MET A 1 -22.17 -33.31 13.19
CA MET A 1 -20.85 -33.00 13.78
C MET A 1 -19.82 -32.54 12.74
N PHE A 2 -19.55 -33.32 11.69
CA PHE A 2 -18.55 -32.99 10.64
C PHE A 2 -18.79 -31.66 9.89
N LYS A 3 -20.03 -31.26 9.62
CA LYS A 3 -20.34 -29.98 8.95
C LYS A 3 -19.92 -28.76 9.79
N LYS A 4 -20.07 -28.82 11.12
CA LYS A 4 -19.64 -27.74 12.04
C LYS A 4 -18.12 -27.66 12.15
N LEU A 5 -17.45 -28.81 12.19
CA LEU A 5 -15.98 -28.89 12.14
C LEU A 5 -15.42 -28.30 10.83
N ARG A 6 -16.03 -28.61 9.68
CA ARG A 6 -15.61 -28.08 8.37
C ARG A 6 -15.84 -26.58 8.26
N ALA A 7 -16.94 -26.07 8.81
CA ALA A 7 -17.22 -24.63 8.90
C ALA A 7 -16.18 -23.90 9.77
N LEU A 8 -15.86 -24.44 10.95
CA LEU A 8 -14.82 -23.89 11.83
C LEU A 8 -13.44 -23.88 11.14
N TRP A 9 -13.14 -24.93 10.39
CA TRP A 9 -11.87 -25.05 9.64
C TRP A 9 -11.77 -24.05 8.49
N ASN A 10 -12.87 -23.86 7.74
CA ASN A 10 -12.94 -22.85 6.70
C ASN A 10 -12.85 -21.44 7.29
N GLU A 11 -13.54 -21.17 8.40
CA GLU A 11 -13.47 -19.89 9.09
C GLU A 11 -12.05 -19.61 9.61
N LEU A 12 -11.37 -20.62 10.16
CA LEU A 12 -9.95 -20.53 10.54
C LEU A 12 -9.03 -20.31 9.33
N ARG A 13 -9.34 -20.92 8.18
CA ARG A 13 -8.58 -20.76 6.94
C ARG A 13 -8.75 -19.35 6.36
N GLU A 14 -9.98 -18.83 6.34
CA GLU A 14 -10.28 -17.46 5.91
C GLU A 14 -9.68 -16.44 6.89
N ARG A 15 -9.78 -16.67 8.21
CA ARG A 15 -9.08 -15.87 9.22
C ARG A 15 -7.57 -15.87 9.03
N ARG A 16 -6.97 -17.03 8.69
CA ARG A 16 -5.53 -17.12 8.37
C ARG A 16 -5.20 -16.41 7.05
N ARG A 17 -6.09 -16.44 6.05
CA ARG A 17 -5.92 -15.71 4.78
C ARG A 17 -5.94 -14.20 5.02
N HIS A 18 -6.93 -13.69 5.74
CA HIS A 18 -6.99 -12.27 6.13
C HIS A 18 -5.82 -11.85 7.03
N SER A 19 -5.37 -12.74 7.92
CA SER A 19 -4.17 -12.48 8.74
C SER A 19 -2.90 -12.34 7.91
N ARG A 20 -2.82 -12.98 6.72
CA ARG A 20 -1.69 -12.83 5.79
C ARG A 20 -1.70 -11.48 5.08
N GLU A 21 -2.87 -10.95 4.76
CA GLU A 21 -3.02 -9.63 4.12
C GLU A 21 -2.53 -8.49 5.04
N ILE A 22 -2.77 -8.62 6.35
CA ILE A 22 -2.34 -7.64 7.36
C ILE A 22 -1.04 -8.00 8.08
N ALA A 23 -0.33 -9.03 7.59
CA ALA A 23 0.94 -9.44 8.18
C ALA A 23 1.99 -8.33 8.00
N PRO A 24 2.91 -8.13 8.97
CA PRO A 24 3.92 -7.07 8.89
C PRO A 24 4.73 -7.11 7.60
N ARG A 25 5.07 -8.30 7.11
CA ARG A 25 5.79 -8.48 5.84
C ARG A 25 4.98 -8.01 4.64
N THR A 26 3.67 -8.28 4.62
CA THR A 26 2.77 -7.86 3.53
C THR A 26 2.63 -6.35 3.50
N ILE A 27 2.36 -5.74 4.66
CA ILE A 27 2.27 -4.28 4.79
C ILE A 27 3.58 -3.60 4.39
N ARG A 28 4.72 -4.16 4.79
CA ARG A 28 6.04 -3.65 4.39
C ARG A 28 6.27 -3.70 2.89
N ASN A 29 5.90 -4.79 2.23
CA ASN A 29 6.04 -4.92 0.78
C ASN A 29 5.16 -3.89 0.08
N LEU A 30 3.91 -3.75 0.50
CA LEU A 30 2.98 -2.74 -0.02
C LEU A 30 3.50 -1.31 0.17
N ALA A 31 4.06 -1.01 1.33
CA ALA A 31 4.67 0.30 1.60
C ALA A 31 5.89 0.55 0.69
N ALA A 32 6.73 -0.47 0.47
CA ALA A 32 7.88 -0.37 -0.43
C ALA A 32 7.45 -0.11 -1.88
N GLU A 33 6.44 -0.83 -2.37
CA GLU A 33 5.86 -0.63 -3.70
C GLU A 33 5.29 0.79 -3.86
N LEU A 34 4.53 1.29 -2.88
CA LEU A 34 3.97 2.64 -2.94
C LEU A 34 5.06 3.73 -2.90
N ARG A 35 6.10 3.54 -2.08
CA ARG A 35 7.26 4.44 -2.03
C ARG A 35 7.94 4.52 -3.39
N GLU A 36 8.16 3.38 -4.04
CA GLU A 36 8.78 3.30 -5.36
C GLU A 36 7.91 3.95 -6.43
N LEU A 37 6.59 3.70 -6.40
CA LEU A 37 5.65 4.34 -7.32
C LEU A 37 5.69 5.87 -7.18
N ALA A 38 5.71 6.38 -5.95
CA ALA A 38 5.81 7.82 -5.71
C ALA A 38 7.15 8.41 -6.18
N GLU A 39 8.25 7.65 -6.05
CA GLU A 39 9.57 8.05 -6.57
C GLU A 39 9.61 8.10 -8.10
N ILE A 40 8.95 7.15 -8.77
CA ILE A 40 8.81 7.15 -10.24
C ILE A 40 7.94 8.32 -10.69
N ALA A 41 6.80 8.55 -10.03
CA ALA A 41 5.90 9.66 -10.36
C ALA A 41 6.59 11.02 -10.23
N GLU A 42 7.44 11.21 -9.20
CA GLU A 42 8.25 12.43 -9.03
C GLU A 42 9.22 12.67 -10.21
N ARG A 43 9.71 11.60 -10.86
CA ARG A 43 10.71 11.69 -11.95
C ARG A 43 10.10 11.82 -13.35
N VAL A 44 8.95 11.19 -13.59
CA VAL A 44 8.43 10.97 -14.95
C VAL A 44 7.39 12.02 -15.37
N ALA A 45 6.62 12.57 -14.42
CA ALA A 45 5.54 13.48 -14.75
C ALA A 45 5.94 14.95 -14.46
N PRO A 46 5.61 15.91 -15.35
CA PRO A 46 5.64 17.32 -15.00
C PRO A 46 4.50 17.57 -13.99
N VAL A 47 4.82 17.41 -12.71
CA VAL A 47 3.89 17.64 -11.60
C VAL A 47 4.05 19.04 -11.04
N ASP A 48 2.96 19.64 -10.58
CA ASP A 48 3.01 20.91 -9.86
C ASP A 48 3.71 20.74 -8.48
N ALA A 49 4.08 21.87 -7.88
CA ALA A 49 4.82 21.87 -6.62
C ALA A 49 4.06 21.21 -5.46
N GLU A 50 2.73 21.31 -5.43
CA GLU A 50 1.89 20.71 -4.38
C GLU A 50 1.90 19.18 -4.51
N THR A 51 1.71 18.68 -5.74
CA THR A 51 1.80 17.25 -6.05
C THR A 51 3.17 16.68 -5.71
N LEU A 52 4.25 17.38 -6.02
CA LEU A 52 5.61 16.99 -5.66
C LEU A 52 5.82 16.89 -4.14
N VAL A 53 5.33 17.87 -3.38
CA VAL A 53 5.37 17.84 -1.90
C VAL A 53 4.58 16.65 -1.36
N ARG A 54 3.40 16.38 -1.93
CA ARG A 54 2.57 15.22 -1.55
C ARG A 54 3.28 13.90 -1.81
N LEU A 55 3.91 13.72 -2.98
CA LEU A 55 4.66 12.51 -3.31
C LEU A 55 5.84 12.28 -2.35
N ARG A 56 6.58 13.34 -2.01
CA ARG A 56 7.69 13.25 -1.03
C ARG A 56 7.19 12.87 0.36
N ARG A 57 6.06 13.44 0.79
CA ARG A 57 5.42 13.07 2.05
C ARG A 57 5.02 11.60 2.08
N ILE A 58 4.39 11.09 1.02
CA ILE A 58 4.04 9.67 0.90
C ILE A 58 5.29 8.79 0.99
N ARG A 59 6.38 9.15 0.29
CA ARG A 59 7.65 8.41 0.38
C ARG A 59 8.19 8.34 1.81
N HIS A 60 8.15 9.46 2.54
CA HIS A 60 8.60 9.51 3.93
C HIS A 60 7.71 8.65 4.85
N GLU A 61 6.39 8.81 4.75
CA GLU A 61 5.42 8.02 5.53
C GLU A 61 5.56 6.51 5.25
N MET A 62 5.83 6.10 4.01
CA MET A 62 6.06 4.70 3.67
C MET A 62 7.39 4.16 4.22
N ASN A 63 8.46 4.97 4.26
CA ASN A 63 9.71 4.58 4.92
C ASN A 63 9.49 4.36 6.42
N ASP A 64 8.83 5.31 7.10
CA ASP A 64 8.53 5.21 8.53
C ASP A 64 7.68 3.97 8.82
N LEU A 65 6.72 3.68 7.95
CA LEU A 65 5.89 2.49 8.08
C LEU A 65 6.69 1.20 7.87
N MET A 66 7.56 1.16 6.87
CA MET A 66 8.46 0.02 6.64
C MET A 66 9.34 -0.24 7.87
N ASP A 67 9.85 0.81 8.51
CA ASP A 67 10.63 0.68 9.74
C ASP A 67 9.76 0.22 10.91
N LEU A 68 8.57 0.79 11.08
CA LEU A 68 7.61 0.37 12.11
C LEU A 68 7.29 -1.13 12.00
N THR A 69 7.08 -1.66 10.78
CA THR A 69 6.76 -3.09 10.56
C THR A 69 7.87 -4.05 11.01
N ARG A 70 9.11 -3.56 11.16
CA ARG A 70 10.25 -4.36 11.65
C ARG A 70 10.28 -4.43 13.17
N ARG A 71 9.58 -3.53 13.86
CA ARG A 71 9.62 -3.43 15.30
C ARG A 71 8.48 -4.23 15.95
N PRO A 72 8.66 -4.73 17.19
CA PRO A 72 7.64 -5.51 17.88
C PRO A 72 6.35 -4.72 18.16
N GLU A 73 6.42 -3.39 18.24
CA GLU A 73 5.25 -2.51 18.48
C GLU A 73 4.20 -2.64 17.38
N PHE A 74 4.58 -2.98 16.14
CA PHE A 74 3.62 -3.19 15.05
C PHE A 74 2.67 -4.36 15.35
N HIS A 75 3.11 -5.39 16.09
CA HIS A 75 2.26 -6.50 16.48
C HIS A 75 1.20 -6.12 17.52
N ARG A 76 1.41 -5.00 18.23
CA ARG A 76 0.44 -4.44 19.19
C ARG A 76 -0.66 -3.64 18.49
N ILE A 77 -0.51 -3.34 17.20
CA ILE A 77 -1.54 -2.64 16.42
C ILE A 77 -2.73 -3.60 16.21
N PRO A 78 -3.96 -3.18 16.55
CA PRO A 78 -5.15 -4.00 16.33
C PRO A 78 -5.26 -4.46 14.88
N ALA A 79 -5.76 -5.68 14.67
CA ALA A 79 -5.92 -6.25 13.32
C ALA A 79 -6.74 -5.34 12.39
N GLN A 80 -7.82 -4.74 12.90
CA GLN A 80 -8.64 -3.79 12.15
C GLN A 80 -7.82 -2.59 11.65
N ARG A 81 -6.98 -2.00 12.51
CA ARG A 81 -6.17 -0.85 12.14
C ARG A 81 -5.08 -1.19 11.12
N ARG A 82 -4.57 -2.43 11.13
CA ARG A 82 -3.67 -2.92 10.07
C ARG A 82 -4.41 -3.15 8.74
N LEU A 83 -5.68 -3.54 8.78
CA LEU A 83 -6.52 -3.64 7.59
C LEU A 83 -6.84 -2.25 7.01
N ASP A 84 -7.15 -1.28 7.86
CA ASP A 84 -7.39 0.11 7.44
C ASP A 84 -6.14 0.69 6.77
N LEU A 85 -4.96 0.38 7.32
CA LEU A 85 -3.67 0.74 6.75
C LEU A 85 -3.45 0.11 5.37
N HIS A 86 -3.68 -1.21 5.23
CA HIS A 86 -3.63 -1.90 3.95
C HIS A 86 -4.51 -1.21 2.89
N ASN A 87 -5.77 -0.94 3.25
CA ASN A 87 -6.74 -0.31 2.36
C ASN A 87 -6.40 1.16 2.07
N GLY A 88 -5.78 1.86 3.01
CA GLY A 88 -5.23 3.20 2.80
C GLY A 88 -4.15 3.20 1.73
N ILE A 89 -3.17 2.30 1.85
CA ILE A 89 -2.06 2.17 0.89
C ILE A 89 -2.58 1.87 -0.52
N GLN A 90 -3.53 0.94 -0.66
CA GLN A 90 -4.13 0.62 -1.97
C GLN A 90 -4.83 1.82 -2.59
N ARG A 91 -5.66 2.55 -1.82
CA ARG A 91 -6.33 3.76 -2.31
C ARG A 91 -5.34 4.84 -2.74
N THR A 92 -4.27 5.06 -1.97
CA THR A 92 -3.24 6.03 -2.35
C THR A 92 -2.49 5.61 -3.61
N ARG A 93 -2.22 4.31 -3.79
CA ARG A 93 -1.64 3.77 -5.02
C ARG A 93 -2.52 4.07 -6.24
N GLU A 94 -3.81 3.81 -6.14
CA GLU A 94 -4.79 4.09 -7.20
C GLU A 94 -4.78 5.58 -7.57
N GLN A 95 -4.80 6.48 -6.58
CA GLN A 95 -4.74 7.93 -6.80
C GLN A 95 -3.47 8.38 -7.54
N ILE A 96 -2.30 7.81 -7.21
CA ILE A 96 -1.05 8.15 -7.91
C ILE A 96 -1.13 7.68 -9.36
N LEU A 97 -1.61 6.45 -9.61
CA LEU A 97 -1.76 5.92 -10.96
C LEU A 97 -2.74 6.74 -11.81
N GLU A 98 -3.88 7.14 -11.23
CA GLU A 98 -4.86 8.01 -11.89
C GLU A 98 -4.24 9.38 -12.24
N SER A 99 -3.52 10.00 -11.30
CA SER A 99 -2.85 11.29 -11.55
C SER A 99 -1.77 11.20 -12.63
N ALA A 100 -1.05 10.07 -12.70
CA ALA A 100 -0.01 9.84 -13.70
C ALA A 100 -0.60 9.61 -15.10
N GLN A 101 -1.77 8.98 -15.20
CA GLN A 101 -2.48 8.79 -16.47
C GLN A 101 -3.18 10.07 -16.95
N ALA A 102 -3.59 10.95 -16.03
CA ALA A 102 -4.19 12.24 -16.34
C ALA A 102 -3.16 13.30 -16.78
N ALA A 103 -1.87 13.11 -16.51
CA ALA A 103 -0.81 13.96 -17.04
C ALA A 103 -0.73 13.77 -18.57
N PRO A 104 -0.72 14.85 -19.38
CA PRO A 104 -0.67 14.72 -20.83
C PRO A 104 0.57 13.93 -21.20
N THR A 105 0.35 12.80 -21.87
CA THR A 105 1.41 11.94 -22.39
C THR A 105 2.33 12.83 -23.23
N PRO A 106 3.64 12.91 -22.97
CA PRO A 106 4.54 13.52 -23.93
C PRO A 106 4.56 12.58 -25.13
N THR A 107 3.62 12.78 -26.07
CA THR A 107 3.67 12.16 -27.37
C THR A 107 5.03 12.53 -27.94
N PRO A 108 5.97 11.60 -28.14
CA PRO A 108 7.15 11.92 -28.90
C PRO A 108 6.63 12.28 -30.28
N ARG A 109 6.84 13.53 -30.70
CA ARG A 109 6.75 13.91 -32.10
C ARG A 109 7.71 13.00 -32.86
N LEU A 110 7.20 11.89 -33.38
CA LEU A 110 7.79 11.25 -34.53
C LEU A 110 7.52 12.17 -35.72
N GLN A 111 8.62 12.52 -36.37
CA GLN A 111 8.78 13.50 -37.43
C GLN A 111 7.85 13.25 -38.62
#